data_AF-A0A849E6K3-F1
#
_entry.id   AF-A0A849E6K3-F1
#
_cell.length_a   1.000
_cell.length_b   1.000
_cell.length_c   1.000
_cell.angle_alpha   90.00
_cell.angle_beta   90.00
_cell.angle_gamma   90.00
#
_symmetry.space_group_name_H-M   'P 1'
#
loop_
_entity.id
_entity.type
_entity.pdbx_description
1 polymer ?
#
loop_
_entity_poly.entity_id
_entity_poly.type
_entity_poly.pdbx_seq_one_letter_code
_entity_poly.pdbx_strand_id
1 'polypeptide(L)'
;MSTGQKGTVVRWAMFASNWASLYYVAETLCSLPGPYTFEFFLSGWFTQTVTEPTDAYLRLHDLIAKSDIHLRQKTFVKAMDPDISSWVPNLLADVYKDRASDPDVTVDCILDPETNRFIVDRVGENSGIAKLYGGQPDTFPCLSGHSYDHVVSSAYKKVLRTGEPHYDHVVASLPMNQTAHWFTYQRVILPHNFTDGRKGVSVVSEFGKVDINLL
;
A
#
# COMPACT_ATOMS: atom_id res chain seq x y z
N MET A 1 0.48 -25.86 -6.41
CA MET A 1 1.33 -26.91 -5.81
C MET A 1 1.90 -27.75 -6.94
N SER A 2 3.19 -28.06 -6.89
CA SER A 2 3.83 -29.00 -7.82
C SER A 2 4.56 -30.08 -7.03
N THR A 3 4.52 -31.30 -7.53
CA THR A 3 5.11 -32.47 -6.86
C THR A 3 5.92 -33.26 -7.88
N GLY A 4 7.11 -33.71 -7.51
CA GLY A 4 7.96 -34.53 -8.37
C GLY A 4 9.11 -35.18 -7.61
N GLN A 5 10.06 -35.78 -8.35
CA GLN A 5 11.20 -36.50 -7.76
C GLN A 5 12.10 -35.63 -6.86
N LYS A 6 12.02 -34.30 -6.99
CA LYS A 6 12.78 -33.34 -6.17
C LYS A 6 12.03 -32.86 -4.92
N GLY A 7 10.87 -33.45 -4.62
CA GLY A 7 9.99 -33.07 -3.51
C GLY A 7 8.75 -32.32 -3.95
N THR A 8 8.12 -31.64 -3.00
CA THR A 8 6.85 -30.93 -3.17
C THR A 8 7.05 -29.43 -2.96
N VAL A 9 6.55 -28.62 -3.89
CA VAL A 9 6.58 -27.16 -3.80
C VAL A 9 5.15 -26.62 -3.66
N VAL A 10 4.92 -25.89 -2.58
CA VAL A 10 3.67 -25.18 -2.31
C VAL A 10 3.93 -23.69 -2.46
N ARG A 11 3.30 -23.06 -3.45
CA ARG A 11 3.45 -21.63 -3.75
C ARG A 11 2.14 -20.89 -3.59
N TRP A 12 2.15 -19.76 -2.86
CA TRP A 12 0.97 -18.89 -2.73
C TRP A 12 1.33 -17.44 -2.39
N ALA A 13 0.36 -16.55 -2.51
CA ALA A 13 0.43 -15.23 -1.89
C ALA A 13 -0.36 -15.26 -0.58
N MET A 14 0.23 -14.81 0.53
CA MET A 14 -0.39 -14.86 1.87
C MET A 14 -1.68 -14.03 1.99
N PHE A 15 -1.96 -13.17 1.00
CA PHE A 15 -3.12 -12.26 0.97
C PHE A 15 -4.21 -12.69 -0.01
N ALA A 16 -4.07 -13.85 -0.66
CA ALA A 16 -5.03 -14.34 -1.63
C ALA A 16 -6.21 -15.04 -0.92
N SER A 17 -7.40 -14.97 -1.52
CA SER A 17 -8.62 -15.66 -1.06
C SER A 17 -8.57 -17.18 -1.30
N ASN A 18 -7.43 -17.83 -1.10
CA ASN A 18 -7.18 -19.24 -1.42
C ASN A 18 -7.06 -20.13 -0.16
N TRP A 19 -7.66 -19.70 0.95
CA TRP A 19 -7.61 -20.40 2.24
C TRP A 19 -8.08 -21.86 2.15
N ALA A 20 -9.19 -22.12 1.45
CA ALA A 20 -9.69 -23.48 1.25
C ALA A 20 -8.66 -24.37 0.54
N SER A 21 -7.91 -23.82 -0.42
CA SER A 21 -6.82 -24.52 -1.10
C SER A 21 -5.62 -24.77 -0.18
N LEU A 22 -5.29 -23.84 0.71
CA LEU A 22 -4.18 -24.02 1.66
C LEU A 22 -4.50 -25.04 2.75
N TYR A 23 -5.73 -25.05 3.30
CA TYR A 23 -6.17 -26.10 4.21
C TYR A 23 -6.20 -27.48 3.52
N TYR A 24 -6.69 -27.55 2.28
CA TYR A 24 -6.62 -28.78 1.50
C TYR A 24 -5.17 -29.27 1.27
N VAL A 25 -4.25 -28.35 0.99
CA VAL A 25 -2.82 -28.68 0.87
C VAL A 25 -2.25 -29.15 2.21
N ALA A 26 -2.62 -28.52 3.33
CA ALA A 26 -2.18 -28.95 4.66
C ALA A 26 -2.59 -30.40 4.96
N GLU A 27 -3.85 -30.75 4.73
CA GLU A 27 -4.36 -32.11 4.93
C GLU A 27 -3.70 -33.15 4.00
N THR A 28 -3.22 -32.73 2.82
CA THR A 28 -2.63 -33.64 1.83
C THR A 28 -1.11 -33.73 1.89
N LEU A 29 -0.42 -32.79 2.56
CA LEU A 29 1.04 -32.73 2.64
C LEU A 29 1.67 -34.05 3.10
N CYS A 30 1.10 -34.70 4.10
CA CYS A 30 1.61 -35.96 4.66
C CYS A 30 1.59 -37.13 3.66
N SER A 31 0.81 -37.02 2.57
CA SER A 31 0.71 -38.02 1.52
C SER A 31 1.64 -37.76 0.32
N LEU A 32 2.39 -36.65 0.34
CA LEU A 32 3.25 -36.22 -0.77
C LEU A 32 4.73 -36.50 -0.47
N PRO A 33 5.58 -36.68 -1.49
CA PRO A 33 7.01 -36.86 -1.29
C PRO A 33 7.66 -35.54 -0.86
N GLY A 34 8.44 -35.60 0.22
CA GLY A 34 9.37 -34.55 0.63
C GLY A 34 10.63 -34.50 -0.23
N PRO A 35 11.48 -33.47 -0.08
CA PRO A 35 11.32 -32.33 0.84
C PRO A 35 10.22 -31.36 0.40
N TYR A 36 9.67 -30.61 1.35
CA TYR A 36 8.58 -29.66 1.17
C TYR A 36 9.11 -28.24 1.12
N THR A 37 9.00 -27.58 -0.03
CA THR A 37 9.38 -26.18 -0.19
C THR A 37 8.14 -25.30 -0.20
N PHE A 38 8.08 -24.37 0.74
CA PHE A 38 7.07 -23.33 0.79
C PHE A 38 7.62 -22.05 0.17
N GLU A 39 6.95 -21.57 -0.87
CA GLU A 39 7.25 -20.32 -1.55
C GLU A 39 6.07 -19.38 -1.37
N PHE A 40 6.19 -18.41 -0.46
CA PHE A 40 5.07 -17.53 -0.17
C PHE A 40 5.43 -16.07 -0.28
N PHE A 41 4.49 -15.29 -0.83
CA PHE A 41 4.65 -13.85 -0.94
C PHE A 41 4.10 -13.15 0.31
N LEU A 42 4.98 -12.53 1.10
CA LEU A 42 4.67 -11.72 2.28
C LEU A 42 5.44 -10.39 2.24
N SER A 43 5.02 -9.42 1.42
CA SER A 43 5.82 -8.19 1.19
C SER A 43 7.21 -8.45 0.55
N GLY A 44 7.32 -9.57 -0.16
CA GLY A 44 8.54 -10.15 -0.72
C GLY A 44 8.36 -11.66 -0.89
N TRP A 45 9.15 -12.31 -1.74
CA TRP A 45 9.12 -13.77 -1.88
C TRP A 45 10.00 -14.42 -0.81
N PHE A 46 9.42 -15.32 -0.03
CA PHE A 46 10.11 -16.15 0.94
C PHE A 46 10.12 -17.59 0.46
N THR A 47 11.26 -18.24 0.64
CA THR A 47 11.43 -19.66 0.34
C THR A 47 11.97 -20.36 1.58
N GLN A 48 11.31 -21.43 1.99
CA GLN A 48 11.75 -22.29 3.08
C GLN A 48 11.52 -23.75 2.70
N THR A 49 12.44 -24.62 3.11
CA THR A 49 12.34 -26.05 2.85
C THR A 49 12.34 -26.82 4.16
N VAL A 50 11.41 -27.77 4.28
CA VAL A 50 11.22 -28.64 5.43
C VAL A 50 11.26 -30.08 4.94
N THR A 51 11.98 -30.95 5.63
CA THR A 51 12.13 -32.37 5.22
C THR A 51 11.02 -33.24 5.78
N GLU A 52 10.64 -33.02 7.04
CA GLU A 52 9.68 -33.88 7.73
C GLU A 52 8.23 -33.49 7.42
N PRO A 53 7.34 -34.46 7.12
CA PRO A 53 5.93 -34.18 6.78
C PRO A 53 5.17 -33.50 7.92
N THR A 54 5.39 -33.93 9.16
CA THR A 54 4.73 -33.35 10.35
C THR A 54 5.15 -31.90 10.56
N ASP A 55 6.44 -31.60 10.40
CA ASP A 55 6.96 -30.24 10.51
C ASP A 55 6.45 -29.36 9.38
N ALA A 56 6.32 -29.91 8.16
CA ALA A 56 5.74 -29.20 7.02
C ALA A 56 4.26 -28.86 7.26
N TYR A 57 3.48 -29.79 7.81
CA TYR A 57 2.08 -29.57 8.21
C TYR A 57 1.96 -28.45 9.26
N LEU A 58 2.70 -28.58 10.37
CA LEU A 58 2.68 -27.59 11.46
C LEU A 58 3.13 -26.22 10.94
N ARG A 59 4.18 -26.18 10.10
CA ARG A 59 4.69 -24.95 9.55
C ARG A 59 3.69 -24.27 8.60
N LEU A 60 2.98 -25.02 7.77
CA LEU A 60 1.94 -24.47 6.91
C LEU A 60 0.77 -23.93 7.74
N HIS A 61 0.35 -24.64 8.80
CA HIS A 61 -0.66 -24.15 9.74
C HIS A 61 -0.22 -22.89 10.47
N ASP A 62 1.03 -22.82 10.92
CA ASP A 62 1.62 -21.61 11.49
C ASP A 62 1.60 -20.45 10.52
N LEU A 63 1.88 -20.69 9.24
CA LEU A 63 1.82 -19.65 8.22
C LEU A 63 0.39 -19.21 7.95
N ILE A 64 -0.59 -20.12 7.95
CA ILE A 64 -2.01 -19.80 7.83
C ILE A 64 -2.50 -18.99 9.06
N ALA A 65 -2.09 -19.39 10.27
CA ALA A 65 -2.45 -18.70 11.50
C ALA A 65 -1.74 -17.33 11.63
N LYS A 66 -0.47 -17.24 11.25
CA LYS A 66 0.29 -15.96 11.24
C LYS A 66 -0.13 -15.07 10.09
N SER A 67 -0.61 -15.61 8.98
CA SER A 67 -1.36 -14.79 8.05
C SER A 67 -2.61 -14.26 8.73
N ASP A 68 -3.34 -15.02 9.55
CA ASP A 68 -4.50 -14.49 10.28
C ASP A 68 -4.13 -13.35 11.27
N ILE A 69 -2.93 -13.40 11.87
CA ILE A 69 -2.24 -12.24 12.50
C ILE A 69 -1.75 -11.27 11.42
N HIS A 70 -2.66 -10.84 10.57
CA HIS A 70 -2.38 -9.77 9.65
C HIS A 70 -2.17 -8.48 10.45
N LEU A 71 -1.12 -7.72 10.14
CA LEU A 71 -1.38 -6.30 9.86
C LEU A 71 -2.29 -6.30 8.63
N ARG A 72 -3.63 -6.42 8.86
CA ARG A 72 -4.69 -6.56 7.82
C ARG A 72 -4.65 -5.43 6.82
N GLN A 73 -3.98 -4.35 7.21
CA GLN A 73 -3.67 -3.18 6.42
C GLN A 73 -2.16 -2.95 6.44
N LYS A 74 -1.59 -2.72 5.26
CA LYS A 74 -0.19 -2.25 5.07
C LYS A 74 -0.13 -0.75 4.83
N THR A 75 -1.26 -0.08 5.01
CA THR A 75 -1.45 1.34 4.77
C THR A 75 -2.50 1.80 5.77
N PHE A 76 -2.13 2.77 6.59
CA PHE A 76 -2.97 3.36 7.62
C PHE A 76 -3.04 4.85 7.34
N VAL A 77 -4.25 5.37 7.26
CA VAL A 77 -4.50 6.80 7.05
C VAL A 77 -5.36 7.28 8.21
N LYS A 78 -4.96 8.39 8.80
CA LYS A 78 -5.71 9.06 9.86
C LYS A 78 -5.90 10.51 9.46
N ALA A 79 -7.16 10.90 9.25
CA ALA A 79 -7.53 12.30 9.09
C ALA A 79 -7.17 13.06 10.37
N MET A 80 -6.52 14.20 10.20
CA MET A 80 -6.08 15.07 11.29
C MET A 80 -6.60 16.48 11.06
N ASP A 81 -6.63 17.26 12.13
CA ASP A 81 -6.85 18.70 12.05
C ASP A 81 -5.49 19.38 12.31
N PRO A 82 -4.95 20.14 11.34
CA PRO A 82 -3.62 20.73 11.47
C PRO A 82 -3.52 21.74 12.62
N ASP A 83 -4.62 22.35 13.05
CA ASP A 83 -4.61 23.36 14.13
C ASP A 83 -4.37 22.74 15.51
N ILE A 84 -4.69 21.46 15.68
CA ILE A 84 -4.52 20.71 16.94
C ILE A 84 -3.38 19.68 16.87
N SER A 85 -2.77 19.51 15.70
CA SER A 85 -1.63 18.60 15.52
C SER A 85 -0.40 19.12 16.25
N SER A 86 0.32 18.23 16.93
CA SER A 86 1.51 18.58 17.71
C SER A 86 2.65 19.15 16.85
N TRP A 87 2.70 18.76 15.58
CA TRP A 87 3.67 19.23 14.61
C TRP A 87 3.14 19.03 13.18
N VAL A 88 3.19 20.10 12.39
CA VAL A 88 2.87 20.12 10.95
C VAL A 88 4.06 20.77 10.23
N PRO A 89 4.62 20.14 9.17
CA PRO A 89 5.65 20.73 8.33
C PRO A 89 5.19 22.05 7.70
N ASN A 90 6.11 23.01 7.58
CA ASN A 90 5.81 24.35 7.07
C ASN A 90 5.15 24.31 5.69
N LEU A 91 5.67 23.49 4.76
CA LEU A 91 5.09 23.38 3.42
C LEU A 91 3.63 22.94 3.47
N LEU A 92 3.30 21.96 4.32
CA LEU A 92 1.93 21.47 4.46
C LEU A 92 1.03 22.50 5.16
N ALA A 93 1.55 23.22 6.16
CA ALA A 93 0.83 24.28 6.84
C ALA A 93 0.47 25.42 5.87
N ASP A 94 1.44 25.86 5.06
CA ASP A 94 1.25 26.91 4.06
C ASP A 94 0.24 26.45 2.98
N VAL A 95 0.40 25.24 2.44
CA VAL A 95 -0.52 24.68 1.43
C VAL A 95 -1.95 24.55 1.97
N TYR A 96 -2.11 24.11 3.22
CA TYR A 96 -3.43 23.97 3.84
C TYR A 96 -4.11 25.33 4.03
N LYS A 97 -3.37 26.33 4.48
CA LYS A 97 -3.86 27.68 4.74
C LYS A 97 -4.17 28.43 3.45
N ASP A 98 -3.26 28.41 2.50
CA ASP A 98 -3.35 29.17 1.25
C ASP A 98 -4.24 28.47 0.21
N ARG A 99 -4.55 27.18 0.44
CA ARG A 99 -5.33 26.32 -0.47
C ARG A 99 -4.76 26.26 -1.89
N ALA A 100 -3.44 26.41 -1.98
CA ALA A 100 -2.69 26.44 -3.21
C ALA A 100 -1.34 25.76 -2.99
N SER A 101 -0.77 25.24 -4.06
CA SER A 101 0.51 24.54 -4.03
C SER A 101 1.21 24.66 -5.37
N ASP A 102 2.54 24.69 -5.34
CA ASP A 102 3.35 24.65 -6.55
C ASP A 102 3.22 23.28 -7.24
N PRO A 103 3.00 23.23 -8.57
CA PRO A 103 3.05 22.00 -9.34
C PRO A 103 4.27 21.12 -9.05
N ASP A 104 5.44 21.70 -8.76
CA ASP A 104 6.68 20.92 -8.56
C ASP A 104 6.66 20.05 -7.31
N VAL A 105 5.85 20.37 -6.30
CA VAL A 105 5.75 19.62 -5.03
C VAL A 105 4.50 18.75 -4.93
N THR A 106 3.67 18.71 -5.97
CA THR A 106 2.37 18.05 -5.96
C THR A 106 2.36 16.76 -6.76
N VAL A 107 1.42 15.89 -6.42
CA VAL A 107 1.00 14.77 -7.26
C VAL A 107 -0.46 14.99 -7.61
N ASP A 108 -0.74 15.08 -8.91
CA ASP A 108 -2.07 15.35 -9.44
C ASP A 108 -2.77 14.04 -9.79
N CYS A 109 -3.96 13.86 -9.23
CA CYS A 109 -4.78 12.67 -9.42
C CYS A 109 -6.12 13.06 -10.03
N ILE A 110 -6.50 12.44 -11.13
CA ILE A 110 -7.74 12.73 -11.87
C ILE A 110 -8.77 11.64 -11.61
N LEU A 111 -10.03 12.03 -11.44
CA LEU A 111 -11.14 11.10 -11.35
C LEU A 111 -11.49 10.55 -12.73
N ASP A 112 -11.30 9.25 -12.91
CA ASP A 112 -11.79 8.51 -14.06
C ASP A 112 -13.31 8.28 -13.91
N PRO A 113 -14.15 8.82 -14.82
CA PRO A 113 -15.60 8.69 -14.73
C PRO A 113 -16.10 7.26 -15.01
N GLU A 114 -15.34 6.44 -15.75
CA GLU A 114 -15.76 5.08 -16.12
C GLU A 114 -15.57 4.12 -14.95
N THR A 115 -14.41 4.16 -14.31
CA THR A 115 -14.08 3.27 -13.18
C THR A 115 -14.42 3.88 -11.83
N ASN A 116 -14.69 5.18 -11.77
CA ASN A 116 -14.90 5.96 -10.54
C ASN A 116 -13.70 5.85 -9.58
N ARG A 117 -12.49 5.73 -10.14
CA ARG A 117 -11.19 5.66 -9.45
C ARG A 117 -10.35 6.89 -9.77
N PHE A 118 -9.30 7.11 -8.98
CA PHE A 118 -8.34 8.16 -9.25
C PHE A 118 -7.11 7.59 -9.95
N ILE A 119 -6.66 8.28 -10.99
CA ILE A 119 -5.47 7.95 -11.76
C ILE A 119 -4.46 9.08 -11.55
N VAL A 120 -3.21 8.75 -11.26
CA VAL A 120 -2.15 9.76 -11.21
C VAL A 120 -1.86 10.24 -12.63
N ASP A 121 -2.03 11.54 -12.86
CA ASP A 121 -1.81 12.20 -14.15
C ASP A 121 -0.42 12.84 -14.20
N ARG A 122 0.03 13.43 -13.09
CA ARG A 122 1.33 14.11 -13.00
C ARG A 122 1.97 13.93 -11.63
N VAL A 123 3.30 13.79 -11.62
CA VAL A 123 4.14 13.77 -10.42
C VAL A 123 5.12 14.92 -10.52
N GLY A 124 5.05 15.88 -9.60
CA GLY A 124 6.00 16.99 -9.51
C GLY A 124 7.39 16.50 -9.09
N GLU A 125 8.44 17.10 -9.66
CA GLU A 125 9.84 16.66 -9.51
C GLU A 125 10.34 16.69 -8.06
N ASN A 126 9.79 17.60 -7.24
CA ASN A 126 10.14 17.78 -5.83
C ASN A 126 9.12 17.14 -4.86
N SER A 127 8.13 16.42 -5.37
CA SER A 127 7.14 15.70 -4.56
C SER A 127 7.78 14.59 -3.71
N GLY A 128 7.11 14.21 -2.61
CA GLY A 128 7.57 13.11 -1.76
C GLY A 128 7.72 11.79 -2.52
N ILE A 129 6.83 11.49 -3.46
CA ILE A 129 6.92 10.28 -4.30
C ILE A 129 8.13 10.38 -5.24
N ALA A 130 8.34 11.53 -5.90
CA ALA A 130 9.47 11.69 -6.82
C ALA A 130 10.83 11.48 -6.15
N LYS A 131 10.98 11.93 -4.89
CA LYS A 131 12.21 11.70 -4.10
C LYS A 131 12.52 10.23 -3.85
N LEU A 132 11.53 9.34 -3.87
CA LEU A 132 11.70 7.89 -3.63
C LEU A 132 11.68 7.05 -4.91
N TYR A 133 10.78 7.37 -5.84
CA TYR A 133 10.47 6.54 -7.00
C TYR A 133 10.77 7.22 -8.34
N GLY A 134 11.14 8.51 -8.34
CA GLY A 134 11.25 9.33 -9.54
C GLY A 134 9.92 9.95 -9.99
N GLY A 135 9.98 10.86 -10.95
CA GLY A 135 8.83 11.66 -11.40
C GLY A 135 7.89 10.95 -12.39
N GLN A 136 8.00 9.64 -12.58
CA GLN A 136 7.17 8.91 -13.54
C GLN A 136 5.92 8.31 -12.85
N PRO A 137 4.73 8.41 -13.48
CA PRO A 137 3.47 7.92 -12.90
C PRO A 137 3.28 6.39 -13.04
N ASP A 138 4.24 5.68 -13.62
CA ASP A 138 4.23 4.21 -13.75
C ASP A 138 4.82 3.48 -12.52
N THR A 139 5.20 4.25 -11.50
CA THR A 139 5.77 3.73 -10.25
C THR A 139 4.70 3.19 -9.31
N PHE A 140 5.06 2.21 -8.46
CA PHE A 140 4.11 1.51 -7.59
C PHE A 140 3.11 2.42 -6.85
N PRO A 141 3.51 3.54 -6.19
CA PRO A 141 2.56 4.38 -5.46
C PRO A 141 1.54 5.10 -6.35
N CYS A 142 1.79 5.17 -7.65
CA CYS A 142 0.96 5.87 -8.64
C CYS A 142 0.04 4.92 -9.42
N LEU A 143 0.24 3.60 -9.32
CA LEU A 143 -0.61 2.60 -9.95
C LEU A 143 -1.98 2.52 -9.25
N SER A 144 -2.99 2.07 -9.99
CA SER A 144 -4.35 1.87 -9.49
C SER A 144 -4.74 0.39 -9.46
N GLY A 145 -5.72 0.04 -8.62
CA GLY A 145 -6.24 -1.31 -8.43
C GLY A 145 -5.57 -2.16 -7.33
N HIS A 146 -4.71 -1.58 -6.49
CA HIS A 146 -4.09 -2.26 -5.34
C HIS A 146 -4.49 -1.64 -3.99
N SER A 147 -4.22 -2.37 -2.91
CA SER A 147 -4.69 -1.99 -1.57
C SER A 147 -4.22 -0.61 -1.11
N TYR A 148 -3.00 -0.20 -1.48
CA TYR A 148 -2.49 1.13 -1.14
C TYR A 148 -3.33 2.24 -1.78
N ASP A 149 -3.58 2.21 -3.10
CA ASP A 149 -4.34 3.27 -3.79
C ASP A 149 -5.75 3.41 -3.19
N HIS A 150 -6.40 2.29 -2.88
CA HIS A 150 -7.76 2.29 -2.34
C HIS A 150 -7.83 2.98 -0.98
N VAL A 151 -6.83 2.76 -0.13
CA VAL A 151 -6.77 3.39 1.20
C VAL A 151 -6.43 4.87 1.07
N VAL A 152 -5.40 5.23 0.28
CA VAL A 152 -4.93 6.63 0.19
C VAL A 152 -5.87 7.53 -0.61
N SER A 153 -6.64 7.00 -1.57
CA SER A 153 -7.61 7.78 -2.35
C SER A 153 -8.98 7.95 -1.69
N SER A 154 -9.22 7.30 -0.54
CA SER A 154 -10.51 7.30 0.15
C SER A 154 -11.04 8.71 0.48
N ALA A 155 -10.16 9.65 0.78
CA ALA A 155 -10.50 11.05 1.07
C ALA A 155 -10.79 11.90 -0.17
N TYR A 156 -10.36 11.49 -1.37
CA TYR A 156 -10.34 12.37 -2.55
C TYR A 156 -11.76 12.74 -3.01
N LYS A 157 -12.71 11.80 -2.94
CA LYS A 157 -14.13 12.08 -3.25
C LYS A 157 -14.75 13.06 -2.27
N LYS A 158 -14.35 13.01 -0.98
CA LYS A 158 -14.81 13.96 0.03
C LYS A 158 -14.31 15.36 -0.31
N VAL A 159 -13.01 15.51 -0.60
CA VAL A 159 -12.39 16.79 -1.00
C VAL A 159 -13.07 17.37 -2.23
N LEU A 160 -13.28 16.56 -3.27
CA LEU A 160 -13.99 17.00 -4.48
C LEU A 160 -15.43 17.45 -4.21
N ARG A 161 -16.12 16.81 -3.27
CA ARG A 161 -17.51 17.14 -2.92
C ARG A 161 -17.61 18.38 -2.05
N THR A 162 -16.70 18.57 -1.10
CA THR A 162 -16.75 19.67 -0.14
C THR A 162 -16.02 20.92 -0.62
N GLY A 163 -15.05 20.78 -1.52
CA GLY A 163 -14.14 21.87 -1.91
C GLY A 163 -13.15 22.27 -0.81
N GLU A 164 -13.13 21.53 0.30
CA GLU A 164 -12.30 21.83 1.48
C GLU A 164 -11.03 21.00 1.46
N PRO A 165 -9.88 21.58 1.85
CA PRO A 165 -8.62 20.84 1.96
C PRO A 165 -8.75 19.72 3.00
N HIS A 166 -8.00 18.64 2.80
CA HIS A 166 -7.94 17.52 3.74
C HIS A 166 -6.51 17.24 4.17
N TYR A 167 -6.31 17.10 5.47
CA TYR A 167 -5.01 16.83 6.05
C TYR A 167 -4.99 15.43 6.68
N ASP A 168 -3.98 14.65 6.31
CA ASP A 168 -3.82 13.25 6.72
C ASP A 168 -2.43 12.98 7.28
N HIS A 169 -2.38 12.10 8.26
CA HIS A 169 -1.20 11.32 8.60
C HIS A 169 -1.29 9.94 7.96
N VAL A 170 -0.17 9.45 7.43
CA VAL A 170 -0.11 8.17 6.72
C VAL A 170 1.09 7.33 7.16
N VAL A 171 0.84 6.04 7.38
CA VAL A 171 1.87 5.01 7.53
C VAL A 171 1.65 3.96 6.45
N ALA A 172 2.65 3.70 5.62
CA ALA A 172 2.52 2.75 4.50
C ALA A 172 3.76 1.88 4.35
N SER A 173 3.55 0.59 4.07
CA SER A 173 4.59 -0.32 3.62
C SER A 173 4.63 -0.31 2.09
N LEU A 174 5.71 0.24 1.52
CA LEU A 174 5.88 0.40 0.07
C LEU A 174 7.08 -0.41 -0.43
N PRO A 175 6.99 -1.04 -1.62
CA PRO A 175 8.08 -1.82 -2.19
C PRO A 175 9.14 -0.91 -2.85
N MET A 176 10.38 -0.95 -2.35
CA MET A 176 11.54 -0.28 -2.93
C MET A 176 12.62 -1.34 -3.21
N ASN A 177 13.14 -1.40 -4.45
CA ASN A 177 14.12 -2.42 -4.86
C ASN A 177 13.71 -3.85 -4.47
N GLN A 178 12.44 -4.21 -4.70
CA GLN A 178 11.83 -5.52 -4.39
C GLN A 178 11.72 -5.84 -2.88
N THR A 179 12.04 -4.91 -1.99
CA THR A 179 11.91 -5.05 -0.53
C THR A 179 10.87 -4.07 -0.01
N ALA A 180 10.03 -4.50 0.92
CA ALA A 180 9.05 -3.60 1.52
C ALA A 180 9.65 -2.78 2.66
N HIS A 181 9.46 -1.46 2.61
CA HIS A 181 9.90 -0.51 3.62
C HIS A 181 8.70 0.25 4.18
N TRP A 182 8.71 0.50 5.49
CA TRP A 182 7.70 1.32 6.13
C TRP A 182 8.09 2.79 6.03
N PHE A 183 7.15 3.59 5.54
CA PHE A 183 7.26 5.03 5.42
C PHE A 183 6.16 5.70 6.23
N THR A 184 6.51 6.81 6.84
CA THR A 184 5.57 7.71 7.50
C THR A 184 5.63 9.06 6.82
N TYR A 185 4.46 9.59 6.49
CA TYR A 185 4.36 10.90 5.86
C TYR A 185 3.04 11.56 6.21
N GLN A 186 3.04 12.87 6.10
CA GLN A 186 1.86 13.69 6.22
C GLN A 186 1.51 14.21 4.84
N ARG A 187 0.23 14.55 4.61
CA ARG A 187 -0.19 15.11 3.33
C ARG A 187 -1.36 16.07 3.46
N VAL A 188 -1.41 17.01 2.52
CA VAL A 188 -2.57 17.86 2.25
C VAL A 188 -3.12 17.49 0.88
N ILE A 189 -4.44 17.34 0.78
CA ILE A 189 -5.18 17.05 -0.44
C ILE A 189 -6.05 18.26 -0.74
N LEU A 190 -5.84 18.86 -1.91
CA LEU A 190 -6.59 20.01 -2.40
C LEU A 190 -7.51 19.60 -3.54
N PRO A 191 -8.71 20.20 -3.68
CA PRO A 191 -9.51 20.03 -4.89
C PRO A 191 -8.79 20.69 -6.08
N HIS A 192 -8.80 20.04 -7.23
CA HIS A 192 -8.18 20.55 -8.46
C HIS A 192 -9.15 20.45 -9.65
N ASN A 193 -9.27 21.55 -10.40
CA ASN A 193 -9.94 21.58 -11.69
C ASN A 193 -8.89 21.73 -12.78
N PHE A 194 -8.71 20.69 -13.58
CA PHE A 194 -7.67 20.66 -14.61
C PHE A 194 -8.06 21.56 -15.78
N THR A 195 -7.07 22.02 -16.54
CA THR A 195 -7.27 22.97 -17.66
C THR A 195 -8.16 22.42 -18.77
N ASP A 196 -8.26 21.09 -18.88
CA ASP A 196 -9.12 20.36 -19.81
C ASP A 196 -10.53 20.07 -19.25
N GLY A 197 -10.85 20.58 -18.06
CA GLY A 197 -12.14 20.40 -17.40
C GLY A 197 -12.29 19.09 -16.62
N ARG A 198 -11.28 18.21 -16.60
CA ARG A 198 -11.28 17.03 -15.73
C ARG A 198 -11.25 17.47 -14.26
N LYS A 199 -11.90 16.68 -13.39
CA LYS A 199 -11.92 16.91 -11.94
C LYS A 199 -10.93 15.99 -11.26
N GLY A 200 -10.25 16.48 -10.23
CA GLY A 200 -9.36 15.66 -9.44
C GLY A 200 -8.83 16.38 -8.22
N VAL A 201 -7.69 15.92 -7.71
CA VAL A 201 -7.06 16.50 -6.53
C VAL A 201 -5.58 16.69 -6.77
N SER A 202 -4.99 17.68 -6.11
CA SER A 202 -3.54 17.83 -5.97
C SER A 202 -3.15 17.41 -4.56
N VAL A 203 -2.14 16.57 -4.45
CA VAL A 203 -1.66 16.03 -3.17
C VAL A 203 -0.24 16.53 -2.93
N VAL A 204 -0.03 17.22 -1.82
CA VAL A 204 1.31 17.59 -1.33
C VAL A 204 1.63 16.70 -0.14
N SER A 205 2.83 16.13 -0.10
CA SER A 205 3.24 15.24 0.98
C SER A 205 4.67 15.49 1.45
N GLU A 206 4.90 15.31 2.75
CA GLU A 206 6.22 15.37 3.37
C GLU A 206 6.45 14.18 4.30
N PHE A 207 7.61 13.53 4.16
CA PHE A 207 8.02 12.48 5.09
C PHE A 207 8.31 13.06 6.45
N GLY A 208 7.84 12.38 7.50
CA GLY A 208 7.97 12.90 8.85
C GLY A 208 7.27 12.05 9.88
N LYS A 209 7.28 12.54 11.12
CA LYS A 209 6.59 11.90 12.24
C LYS A 209 5.08 11.98 12.04
N VAL A 210 4.37 10.95 12.49
CA VAL A 210 2.92 10.86 12.39
C VAL A 210 2.33 10.35 13.69
N ASP A 211 1.15 10.85 14.02
CA ASP A 211 0.34 10.43 15.18
C ASP A 211 -0.48 9.16 14.90
N ILE A 212 0.21 8.12 14.40
CA ILE A 212 -0.30 6.77 14.18
C ILE A 212 0.64 5.79 14.90
N ASN A 213 0.15 5.15 15.95
CA ASN A 213 0.89 4.10 16.65
C ASN A 213 0.48 2.73 16.10
N LEU A 214 1.45 1.99 15.58
CA LEU A 214 1.28 0.58 15.27
C LEU A 214 1.56 -0.21 16.56
N LEU A 215 0.55 -0.93 17.06
CA LEU A 215 0.64 -1.80 18.23
C LEU A 215 1.41 -3.08 17.92
#